data_AF-A0A922D0C4-F1
#
_entry.id   AF-A0A922D0C4-F1
#
_cell.length_a   1.000
_cell.length_b   1.000
_cell.length_c   1.000
_cell.angle_alpha   90.00
_cell.angle_beta   90.00
_cell.angle_gamma   90.00
#
_symmetry.space_group_name_H-M   'P 1'
#
loop_
_entity.id
_entity.type
_entity.pdbx_description
1 polymer ?
#
loop_
_entity_poly.entity_id
_entity_poly.type
_entity_poly.pdbx_seq_one_letter_code
_entity_poly.pdbx_strand_id
1 'polypeptide(L)' 'TYPKYDFEYKVDDPHTGDHKSQHESRDGDVVHGYYSLQQPDGSLRDVHYHSDDHSGFHADVKYSTHHVVPQHQHYY' A
#
# COMPACT_ATOMS: atom_id res chain seq x y z
N THR A 1 19.89 15.16 12.86
CA THR A 1 19.62 13.71 13.09
C THR A 1 19.16 13.11 11.80
N TYR A 2 19.51 11.85 11.52
CA TYR A 2 19.09 11.16 10.30
C TYR A 2 17.90 10.24 10.62
N PRO A 3 16.67 10.60 10.23
CA PRO A 3 15.49 9.77 10.53
C PRO A 3 15.47 8.53 9.62
N LYS A 4 15.21 7.37 10.22
CA LYS A 4 15.07 6.11 9.49
C LYS A 4 14.05 5.22 10.18
N TYR A 5 13.10 4.68 9.42
CA TYR A 5 12.16 3.67 9.90
C TYR A 5 11.68 2.79 8.75
N ASP A 6 11.13 1.65 9.13
CA ASP A 6 10.40 0.74 8.25
C ASP A 6 9.26 0.14 9.09
N PHE A 7 8.03 0.18 8.58
CA PHE A 7 6.89 -0.43 9.24
C PHE A 7 5.90 -1.01 8.24
N GLU A 8 5.18 -2.05 8.68
CA GLU A 8 4.06 -2.64 7.97
C GLU A 8 2.91 -2.97 8.92
N TYR A 9 1.70 -3.01 8.38
CA TYR A 9 0.57 -3.68 9.01
C TYR A 9 -0.38 -4.28 7.98
N LYS A 10 -1.14 -5.29 8.41
CA LYS A 10 -2.18 -5.93 7.63
C LYS A 10 -3.39 -6.24 8.50
N VAL A 11 -4.59 -6.04 7.95
CA VAL A 11 -5.85 -6.55 8.49
C VAL A 11 -6.44 -7.50 7.46
N ASP A 12 -6.86 -8.66 7.94
CA ASP A 12 -7.50 -9.72 7.16
C ASP A 12 -8.62 -10.33 8.02
N ASP A 13 -9.78 -9.67 8.02
CA ASP A 13 -10.93 -10.04 8.85
C ASP A 13 -12.14 -10.39 7.97
N PRO A 14 -12.37 -11.68 7.70
CA PRO A 14 -13.51 -12.14 6.93
C PRO A 14 -14.86 -11.86 7.59
N HIS A 15 -14.90 -11.65 8.92
CA HIS A 15 -16.15 -11.39 9.63
C HIS A 15 -16.65 -9.96 9.38
N THR A 16 -15.74 -8.99 9.37
CA THR A 16 -16.06 -7.59 9.08
C THR A 16 -15.91 -7.23 7.60
N GLY A 17 -15.25 -8.08 6.81
CA GLY A 17 -14.88 -7.81 5.42
C GLY A 17 -13.69 -6.84 5.29
N ASP A 18 -12.92 -6.67 6.37
CA ASP A 18 -11.81 -5.74 6.41
C ASP A 18 -10.53 -6.40 5.86
N HIS A 19 -10.20 -6.04 4.64
CA HIS A 19 -8.97 -6.47 3.97
C HIS A 19 -8.16 -5.23 3.56
N LYS A 20 -7.06 -4.99 4.29
CA LYS A 20 -6.13 -3.89 4.01
C LYS A 20 -4.71 -4.22 4.39
N SER A 21 -3.76 -3.57 3.72
CA SER A 21 -2.34 -3.63 4.05
C SER A 21 -1.68 -2.29 3.80
N GLN A 22 -0.62 -2.00 4.54
CA GLN A 22 0.23 -0.83 4.33
C GLN A 22 1.67 -1.18 4.68
N HIS A 23 2.61 -0.62 3.93
CA HIS A 23 4.03 -0.59 4.24
C HIS A 23 4.57 0.82 3.95
N GLU A 24 5.46 1.31 4.81
CA GLU A 24 6.17 2.56 4.58
C GLU A 24 7.59 2.47 5.14
N SER A 25 8.52 2.99 4.36
CA SER A 25 9.92 3.14 4.72
C SER A 25 10.33 4.60 4.57
N ARG A 26 11.17 5.07 5.50
CA ARG A 26 11.80 6.38 5.43
C ARG A 26 13.29 6.24 5.58
N ASP A 27 14.03 6.92 4.73
CA ASP A 27 15.48 7.05 4.82
C ASP A 27 15.89 8.50 4.60
N GLY A 28 16.22 9.21 5.68
CA GLY A 28 16.46 10.65 5.65
C GLY A 28 15.19 11.42 5.23
N ASP A 29 15.28 12.11 4.11
CA ASP A 29 14.19 12.93 3.57
C ASP A 29 13.36 12.21 2.50
N VAL A 30 13.70 10.95 2.22
CA VAL A 30 13.00 10.10 1.24
C VAL A 30 12.04 9.17 1.97
N VAL A 31 10.78 9.15 1.53
CA VAL A 31 9.73 8.23 1.98
C VAL A 31 9.22 7.44 0.79
N HIS A 32 9.04 6.14 0.96
CA HIS A 32 8.35 5.27 0.02
C HIS A 32 7.35 4.41 0.77
N GLY A 33 6.19 4.19 0.18
CA GLY A 33 5.22 3.27 0.75
C GLY A 33 4.17 2.83 -0.22
N TYR A 34 3.36 1.89 0.23
CA TYR A 34 2.16 1.48 -0.47
C TYR A 34 1.06 1.14 0.52
N TYR A 35 -0.18 1.24 0.06
CA TYR A 35 -1.32 0.65 0.76
C TYR A 35 -2.29 0.00 -0.22
N SER A 36 -2.98 -1.02 0.27
CA SER A 36 -4.08 -1.69 -0.42
C SER A 36 -5.31 -1.71 0.47
N LEU A 37 -6.47 -1.40 -0.10
CA LEU A 37 -7.76 -1.37 0.60
C LEU A 37 -8.86 -1.95 -0.29
N GLN A 38 -9.55 -2.97 0.21
CA GLN A 38 -10.81 -3.38 -0.39
C GLN A 38 -11.92 -2.37 -0.06
N GLN A 39 -12.56 -1.84 -1.10
CA GLN A 39 -13.61 -0.84 -0.99
C GLN A 39 -15.00 -1.49 -0.80
N PRO A 40 -15.99 -0.75 -0.28
CA PRO A 40 -17.35 -1.27 -0.08
C PRO A 40 -18.05 -1.75 -1.36
N ASP A 41 -17.63 -1.25 -2.52
CA ASP A 41 -18.14 -1.67 -3.84
C ASP A 41 -17.44 -2.94 -4.39
N GLY A 42 -16.55 -3.55 -3.59
CA GLY A 42 -15.78 -4.72 -3.95
C GLY A 42 -14.57 -4.45 -4.85
N SER A 43 -14.28 -3.19 -5.20
CA SER A 43 -13.04 -2.85 -5.90
C SER A 43 -11.85 -2.78 -4.94
N LEU A 44 -10.67 -3.16 -5.42
CA LEU A 44 -9.42 -3.01 -4.69
C LEU A 44 -8.76 -1.69 -5.11
N ARG A 45 -8.41 -0.87 -4.13
CA ARG A 45 -7.60 0.33 -4.32
C ARG A 45 -6.16 0.03 -3.90
N ASP A 46 -5.23 0.08 -4.84
CA ASP A 46 -3.80 -0.01 -4.60
C ASP A 46 -3.16 1.35 -4.83
N VAL A 47 -2.37 1.82 -3.87
CA VAL A 47 -1.65 3.08 -3.97
C VAL A 47 -0.19 2.85 -3.68
N HIS A 48 0.67 3.25 -4.61
CA HIS A 48 2.11 3.35 -4.39
C HIS A 48 2.47 4.82 -4.32
N TYR A 49 3.26 5.21 -3.33
CA TYR A 49 3.62 6.60 -3.13
C TYR A 49 5.08 6.77 -2.76
N HIS A 50 5.61 7.95 -3.07
CA HIS A 50 6.92 8.40 -2.65
C HIS A 50 6.91 9.89 -2.34
N SER A 51 7.87 10.33 -1.54
CA SER A 51 8.08 11.74 -1.25
C SER A 51 9.56 12.01 -1.04
N ASP A 52 10.05 13.10 -1.62
CA ASP A 52 11.38 13.66 -1.38
C ASP A 52 11.34 15.20 -1.35
N ASP A 53 12.47 15.84 -1.05
CA ASP A 53 12.61 17.29 -0.91
C ASP A 53 12.61 18.05 -2.25
N HIS A 54 12.81 17.36 -3.37
CA HIS A 54 12.90 17.94 -4.71
C HIS A 54 11.58 17.85 -5.47
N SER A 55 10.93 16.68 -5.45
CA SER A 55 9.71 16.35 -6.20
C SER A 55 8.44 16.47 -5.37
N GLY A 56 8.56 16.47 -4.04
CA GLY A 56 7.44 16.46 -3.12
C GLY A 56 6.71 15.11 -3.12
N PHE A 57 5.46 15.10 -2.70
CA PHE A 57 4.65 13.88 -2.64
C PHE A 57 4.09 13.49 -4.01
N HIS A 58 4.26 12.23 -4.39
CA HIS A 58 3.69 11.62 -5.58
C HIS A 58 3.01 10.29 -5.25
N ALA A 59 1.88 10.01 -5.90
CA ALA A 59 1.14 8.76 -5.71
C ALA A 59 0.54 8.24 -7.01
N ASP A 60 0.79 6.96 -7.29
CA ASP A 60 0.16 6.18 -8.32
C ASP A 60 -1.01 5.38 -7.72
N VAL A 61 -2.23 5.71 -8.14
CA VAL A 61 -3.46 5.07 -7.63
C VAL A 61 -4.05 4.16 -8.71
N LYS A 62 -4.26 2.90 -8.36
CA LYS A 62 -4.89 1.90 -9.22
C LYS A 62 -6.15 1.36 -8.56
N TYR A 63 -7.17 1.16 -9.38
CA TYR A 63 -8.41 0.50 -8.99
C TYR A 63 -8.56 -0.76 -9.84
N SER A 64 -8.68 -1.91 -9.20
CA SER A 64 -9.10 -3.14 -9.87
C SER A 64 -10.47 -3.57 -9.37
N THR A 65 -11.46 -3.58 -10.26
CA THR A 65 -12.71 -4.29 -10.02
C THR A 65 -12.43 -5.79 -10.12
N HIS A 66 -12.93 -6.58 -9.16
CA HIS A 66 -12.79 -8.04 -9.17
C HIS A 66 -13.49 -8.66 -10.40
N HIS A 67 -12.83 -8.68 -11.56
CA HIS A 67 -12.76 -9.90 -12.34
C HIS A 67 -11.62 -10.71 -11.74
N VAL A 68 -11.95 -11.75 -10.98
CA VAL A 68 -10.99 -12.58 -10.25
C VAL A 68 -9.90 -13.08 -11.21
N VAL A 69 -8.70 -12.49 -11.16
CA VAL A 69 -7.49 -13.06 -11.75
C VAL A 69 -6.64 -13.54 -10.57
N PRO A 70 -6.47 -14.85 -10.37
CA PRO A 70 -5.68 -15.37 -9.26
C PRO A 70 -4.20 -15.07 -9.52
N GLN A 71 -3.63 -14.11 -8.79
CA GLN A 71 -2.19 -13.86 -8.80
C GLN A 71 -1.55 -14.69 -7.67
N HIS A 72 -0.84 -15.74 -8.07
CA HIS A 72 0.02 -16.55 -7.19
C HIS A 72 0.95 -15.65 -6.38
N GLN A 73 0.90 -15.78 -5.05
CA GLN A 73 1.95 -15.29 -4.16
C GLN A 73 3.26 -16.04 -4.47
N HIS A 74 4.20 -15.35 -5.11
CA HIS A 74 5.58 -15.79 -5.18
C HIS A 74 6.33 -15.26 -3.95
N TYR A 75 6.60 -16.15 -2.99
CA TYR A 75 7.67 -15.98 -2.02
C TYR A 75 8.96 -16.55 -2.63
N TYR A 76 10.03 -15.76 -2.62
CA TYR A 76 11.42 -16.23 -2.66
C TYR A 76 12.22 -15.50 -1.59
#